data_AF-A0A4Q7M7K6-F1
#
_entry.id   AF-A0A4Q7M7K6-F1
#
_cell.length_a   1.000
_cell.length_b   1.000
_cell.length_c   1.000
_cell.angle_alpha   90.00
_cell.angle_beta   90.00
_cell.angle_gamma   90.00
#
_symmetry.space_group_name_H-M   'P 1'
#
loop_
_entity.id
_entity.type
_entity.pdbx_description
1 polymer ?
#
loop_
_entity_poly.entity_id
_entity_poly.type
_entity_poly.pdbx_seq_one_letter_code
_entity_poly.pdbx_strand_id
1 'polypeptide(L)'
;MTLKDVDWRTVATLVVLDLVTYVAVYWVVVPPIHEAVLFGLPAPTQLAVALTLSTVRLVLVGCFAARSLRARRGLARRRDAVPSMVAGVVVATVVQVVAGCLSAALTGAPLAPMAVVVAVAQWLAFPLVGLLFVAPGEADRLHRGARKALNWRVGAG
;
A
#
# COMPACT_ATOMS: atom_id res chain seq x y z
N MET A 1 0.98 10.06 22.47
CA MET A 1 1.42 9.26 21.31
C MET A 1 2.92 9.43 21.20
N THR A 2 3.68 8.38 21.42
CA THR A 2 5.15 8.46 21.33
C THR A 2 5.62 7.73 20.07
N LEU A 3 6.72 8.17 19.46
CA LEU A 3 7.33 7.52 18.29
C LEU A 3 7.59 6.00 18.49
N LYS A 4 7.62 5.53 19.75
CA LYS A 4 7.70 4.11 20.13
C LYS A 4 6.51 3.25 19.65
N ASP A 5 5.37 3.86 19.33
CA ASP A 5 4.16 3.15 18.92
C ASP A 5 4.16 2.75 17.42
N VAL A 6 5.12 3.25 16.64
CA VAL A 6 5.23 2.98 15.20
C VAL A 6 5.88 1.61 14.96
N ASP A 7 5.19 0.74 14.21
CA ASP A 7 5.74 -0.53 13.76
C ASP A 7 6.51 -0.35 12.45
N TRP A 8 7.83 -0.17 12.53
CA TRP A 8 8.70 -0.01 11.36
C TRP A 8 8.64 -1.18 10.37
N ARG A 9 8.28 -2.38 10.84
CA ARG A 9 8.05 -3.52 9.93
C ARG A 9 6.83 -3.31 9.04
N THR A 10 5.79 -2.67 9.56
CA THR A 10 4.59 -2.31 8.80
C THR A 10 4.88 -1.17 7.83
N VAL A 11 5.65 -0.16 8.27
CA VAL A 11 6.16 0.90 7.39
C VAL A 11 6.94 0.30 6.21
N ALA A 12 7.92 -0.56 6.49
CA ALA A 12 8.70 -1.23 5.45
C ALA A 12 7.83 -2.10 4.53
N THR A 13 6.86 -2.84 5.09
CA THR A 13 5.91 -3.63 4.28
C THR A 13 5.11 -2.75 3.32
N LEU A 14 4.64 -1.59 3.78
CA LEU A 14 3.87 -0.66 2.98
C LEU A 14 4.72 -0.08 1.85
N VAL A 15 5.92 0.42 2.16
CA VAL A 15 6.85 0.99 1.17
C VAL A 15 7.24 -0.06 0.13
N VAL A 16 7.62 -1.26 0.55
CA VAL A 16 8.02 -2.34 -0.38
C VAL A 16 6.85 -2.76 -1.26
N LEU A 17 5.65 -2.96 -0.70
CA LEU A 17 4.48 -3.32 -1.50
C LEU A 17 4.08 -2.21 -2.45
N ASP A 18 4.15 -0.95 -2.01
CA ASP A 18 3.88 0.19 -2.88
C ASP A 18 4.87 0.20 -4.06
N LEU A 19 6.17 0.09 -3.82
CA LEU A 19 7.18 0.06 -4.89
C LEU A 19 7.01 -1.15 -5.83
N VAL A 20 6.86 -2.35 -5.28
CA VAL A 20 6.73 -3.58 -6.08
C VAL A 20 5.46 -3.54 -6.93
N THR A 21 4.33 -3.13 -6.34
CA THR A 21 3.08 -3.02 -7.10
C THR A 21 3.12 -1.87 -8.10
N TYR A 22 3.82 -0.77 -7.80
CA TYR A 22 4.04 0.31 -8.75
C TYR A 22 4.81 -0.20 -9.98
N VAL A 23 5.95 -0.86 -9.77
CA VAL A 23 6.74 -1.43 -10.87
C VAL A 23 5.92 -2.47 -11.62
N ALA A 24 5.26 -3.40 -10.94
CA ALA A 24 4.44 -4.43 -11.60
C ALA A 24 3.31 -3.81 -12.44
N VAL A 25 2.55 -2.85 -11.88
CA VAL A 25 1.45 -2.23 -12.60
C VAL A 25 1.97 -1.38 -13.75
N TYR A 26 2.88 -0.45 -13.50
CA TYR A 26 3.28 0.55 -14.49
C TYR A 26 4.28 0.05 -15.53
N TRP A 27 5.11 -0.97 -15.22
CA TRP A 27 6.07 -1.50 -16.18
C TRP A 27 5.63 -2.80 -16.83
N VAL A 28 4.81 -3.62 -16.16
CA VAL A 28 4.40 -4.93 -16.71
C VAL A 28 2.97 -4.89 -17.25
N VAL A 29 2.05 -4.20 -16.57
CA VAL A 29 0.61 -4.25 -16.89
C VAL A 29 0.16 -3.08 -17.77
N VAL A 30 0.61 -1.86 -17.49
CA VAL A 30 0.19 -0.65 -18.22
C VAL A 30 0.64 -0.66 -19.68
N PRO A 31 1.89 -1.04 -20.06
CA PRO A 31 2.30 -1.03 -21.46
C PRO A 31 1.41 -1.88 -22.38
N PRO A 32 1.11 -3.16 -22.09
CA PRO A 32 0.24 -3.96 -22.95
C PRO A 32 -1.21 -3.46 -22.94
N ILE A 33 -1.72 -2.93 -21.82
CA ILE A 33 -3.06 -2.29 -21.77
C ILE A 33 -3.08 -1.02 -22.62
N HIS A 34 -2.00 -0.25 -22.59
CA HIS A 34 -1.89 0.97 -23.35
C HIS A 34 -1.96 0.68 -24.85
N GLU A 35 -1.18 -0.28 -25.32
CA GLU A 35 -1.15 -0.67 -26.73
C GLU A 35 -2.47 -1.32 -27.18
N ALA A 36 -3.10 -2.16 -26.35
CA ALA A 36 -4.28 -2.92 -26.75
C ALA A 36 -5.62 -2.18 -26.55
N VAL A 37 -5.72 -1.28 -25.56
CA VAL A 37 -7.01 -0.72 -25.11
C VAL A 37 -7.00 0.80 -25.06
N LEU A 38 -5.89 1.41 -24.62
CA LEU A 38 -5.85 2.88 -24.44
C LEU A 38 -5.41 3.62 -25.71
N PHE A 39 -4.78 2.92 -26.65
CA PHE A 39 -4.36 3.48 -27.93
C PHE A 39 -5.59 3.89 -28.74
N GLY A 40 -5.76 5.21 -28.92
CA GLY A 40 -6.93 5.80 -29.58
C GLY A 40 -7.98 6.40 -28.64
N LEU A 41 -7.86 6.22 -27.32
CA LEU A 41 -8.70 6.92 -26.35
C LEU A 41 -8.23 8.37 -26.14
N PRO A 42 -9.15 9.32 -25.84
CA PRO A 42 -8.78 10.67 -25.46
C PRO A 42 -7.87 10.69 -24.22
N ALA A 43 -6.88 11.60 -24.20
CA ALA A 43 -5.98 11.83 -23.06
C ALA A 43 -6.66 11.89 -21.67
N PRO A 44 -7.83 12.56 -21.48
CA PRO A 44 -8.48 12.57 -20.17
C PRO A 44 -8.96 11.17 -19.73
N THR A 45 -9.37 10.32 -20.66
CA THR A 45 -9.80 8.95 -20.37
C THR A 45 -8.62 8.08 -19.96
N GLN A 46 -7.47 8.23 -20.64
CA GLN A 46 -6.24 7.53 -20.29
C GLN A 46 -5.78 7.91 -18.88
N LEU A 47 -5.81 9.22 -18.55
CA LEU A 47 -5.50 9.71 -17.22
C LEU A 47 -6.46 9.15 -16.16
N ALA A 48 -7.77 9.13 -16.44
CA ALA A 48 -8.76 8.58 -15.53
C ALA A 48 -8.49 7.09 -15.24
N VAL A 49 -8.18 6.28 -16.25
CA VAL A 49 -7.82 4.86 -16.07
C VAL A 49 -6.57 4.72 -15.21
N ALA A 50 -5.52 5.51 -15.48
CA ALA A 50 -4.29 5.49 -14.69
C ALA A 50 -4.54 5.86 -13.22
N LEU A 51 -5.36 6.88 -12.97
CA LEU A 51 -5.77 7.27 -11.61
C LEU A 51 -6.58 6.17 -10.93
N THR A 52 -7.54 5.53 -11.62
CA THR A 52 -8.34 4.45 -11.05
C THR A 52 -7.47 3.24 -10.68
N LEU A 53 -6.57 2.80 -11.57
CA LEU A 53 -5.65 1.69 -11.28
C LEU A 53 -4.74 2.00 -10.10
N SER A 54 -4.21 3.22 -10.03
CA SER A 54 -3.42 3.69 -8.89
C SER A 54 -4.23 3.65 -7.59
N THR A 55 -5.49 4.09 -7.61
CA THR A 55 -6.38 4.09 -6.44
C THR A 55 -6.60 2.67 -5.93
N VAL A 56 -6.99 1.76 -6.83
CA VAL A 56 -7.24 0.35 -6.48
C VAL A 56 -5.99 -0.28 -5.88
N ARG A 57 -4.83 -0.06 -6.50
CA ARG A 57 -3.53 -0.53 -6.02
C ARG A 57 -3.23 -0.04 -4.60
N LEU A 58 -3.36 1.26 -4.34
CA LEU A 58 -3.05 1.88 -3.05
C LEU A 58 -3.98 1.36 -1.94
N VAL A 59 -5.27 1.18 -2.23
CA VAL A 59 -6.22 0.57 -1.29
C VAL A 59 -5.80 -0.86 -0.94
N LEU A 60 -5.43 -1.67 -1.94
CA LEU A 60 -4.97 -3.05 -1.71
C LEU A 60 -3.68 -3.11 -0.90
N VAL A 61 -2.70 -2.24 -1.20
CA VAL A 61 -1.46 -2.11 -0.43
C VAL A 61 -1.78 -1.75 1.03
N GLY A 62 -2.68 -0.78 1.23
CA GLY A 62 -3.13 -0.37 2.56
C GLY A 62 -3.79 -1.49 3.35
N CYS A 63 -4.69 -2.24 2.70
CA CYS A 63 -5.34 -3.42 3.27
C CYS A 63 -4.32 -4.47 3.69
N PHE A 64 -3.34 -4.77 2.84
CA PHE A 64 -2.33 -5.78 3.12
C PHE A 64 -1.40 -5.37 4.26
N ALA A 65 -0.96 -4.10 4.28
CA ALA A 65 -0.13 -3.57 5.36
C ALA A 65 -0.88 -3.62 6.71
N ALA A 66 -2.15 -3.20 6.75
CA ALA A 66 -2.98 -3.25 7.95
C ALA A 66 -3.25 -4.69 8.42
N ARG A 67 -3.50 -5.62 7.49
CA ARG A 67 -3.66 -7.05 7.80
C ARG A 67 -2.37 -7.67 8.34
N SER A 68 -1.22 -7.29 7.76
CA SER A 68 0.10 -7.73 8.20
C SER A 68 0.42 -7.22 9.61
N LEU A 69 0.07 -5.97 9.92
CA LEU A 69 0.17 -5.43 11.28
C LEU A 69 -0.71 -6.21 12.25
N ARG A 70 -1.99 -6.43 11.91
CA ARG A 70 -2.93 -7.23 12.72
C ARG A 70 -2.38 -8.62 13.00
N ALA A 71 -1.90 -9.33 11.98
CA ALA A 71 -1.37 -10.69 12.14
C ALA A 71 -0.16 -10.76 13.11
N ARG A 72 0.60 -9.66 13.24
CA ARG A 72 1.78 -9.57 14.09
C ARG A 72 1.48 -9.12 15.53
N ARG A 73 0.70 -8.05 15.69
CA ARG A 73 0.48 -7.40 17.00
C ARG A 73 -0.95 -7.56 17.53
N GLY A 74 -1.89 -7.99 16.71
CA GLY A 74 -3.31 -7.82 16.97
C GLY A 74 -3.72 -6.34 16.87
N LEU A 75 -5.02 -6.09 16.82
CA LEU A 75 -5.61 -4.76 16.83
C LEU A 75 -6.83 -4.80 17.74
N ALA A 76 -6.76 -4.09 18.88
CA ALA A 76 -7.91 -3.91 19.76
C ALA A 76 -8.91 -2.93 19.12
N ARG A 77 -8.39 -1.84 18.53
CA ARG A 77 -9.17 -0.86 17.76
C ARG A 77 -8.48 -0.59 16.42
N ARG A 78 -9.25 -0.26 15.38
CA ARG A 78 -8.68 0.14 14.08
C ARG A 78 -7.75 1.35 14.19
N ARG A 79 -8.04 2.26 15.13
CA ARG A 79 -7.26 3.47 15.38
C ARG A 79 -5.83 3.18 15.82
N ASP A 80 -5.56 2.01 16.38
CA ASP A 80 -4.23 1.62 16.85
C ASP A 80 -3.25 1.40 15.69
N ALA A 81 -3.76 1.11 14.48
CA ALA A 81 -2.97 0.97 13.27
C ALA A 81 -2.65 2.31 12.58
N VAL A 82 -3.40 3.37 12.88
CA VAL A 82 -3.31 4.67 12.17
C VAL A 82 -1.90 5.26 12.22
N PRO A 83 -1.17 5.31 13.35
CA PRO A 83 0.16 5.91 13.39
C PRO A 83 1.16 5.21 12.47
N SER A 84 1.16 3.87 12.47
CA SER A 84 2.06 3.07 11.62
C SER A 84 1.72 3.20 10.15
N MET A 85 0.43 3.27 9.83
CA MET A 85 -0.05 3.46 8.45
C MET A 85 0.28 4.86 7.94
N VAL A 86 0.03 5.91 8.73
CA VAL A 86 0.37 7.29 8.36
C VAL A 86 1.88 7.44 8.16
N ALA A 87 2.70 6.92 9.08
CA ALA A 87 4.15 6.92 8.91
C ALA A 87 4.58 6.20 7.62
N GLY A 88 4.02 5.01 7.36
CA GLY A 88 4.31 4.25 6.14
C GLY A 88 3.91 5.00 4.87
N VAL A 89 2.72 5.59 4.87
CA VAL A 89 2.20 6.38 3.75
C VAL A 89 3.05 7.60 3.48
N VAL A 90 3.43 8.36 4.51
CA VAL A 90 4.31 9.54 4.34
C VAL A 90 5.65 9.12 3.74
N VAL A 91 6.28 8.05 4.27
CA VAL A 91 7.56 7.55 3.74
C VAL A 91 7.40 7.08 2.30
N ALA A 92 6.37 6.30 1.98
CA ALA A 92 6.12 5.81 0.62
C ALA A 92 5.89 6.98 -0.36
N THR A 93 5.08 7.98 0.02
CA THR A 93 4.85 9.18 -0.78
C THR A 93 6.14 9.93 -1.05
N VAL A 94 7.01 10.13 -0.04
CA VAL A 94 8.30 10.79 -0.23
C VAL A 94 9.17 10.00 -1.21
N VAL A 95 9.24 8.68 -1.06
CA VAL A 95 9.99 7.81 -1.97
C VAL A 95 9.47 7.91 -3.41
N GLN A 96 8.15 7.90 -3.60
CA GLN A 96 7.51 8.02 -4.92
C GLN A 96 7.74 9.39 -5.55
N VAL A 97 7.65 10.48 -4.78
CA VAL A 97 7.95 11.83 -5.28
C VAL A 97 9.42 11.92 -5.71
N VAL A 98 10.35 11.42 -4.89
CA VAL A 98 11.77 11.43 -5.23
C VAL A 98 12.04 10.59 -6.48
N ALA A 99 11.47 9.38 -6.56
CA ALA A 99 11.60 8.52 -7.73
C ALA A 99 11.01 9.17 -9.00
N GLY A 100 9.85 9.81 -8.90
CA GLY A 100 9.21 10.53 -10.01
C GLY A 100 10.04 11.72 -10.49
N CYS A 101 10.56 12.53 -9.56
CA CYS A 101 11.46 13.65 -9.90
C CYS A 101 12.75 13.18 -10.56
N LEU A 102 13.38 12.11 -10.03
CA LEU A 102 14.58 11.52 -10.62
C LEU A 102 14.30 10.97 -12.03
N SER A 103 13.19 10.25 -12.22
CA SER A 103 12.79 9.74 -13.52
C SER A 103 12.60 10.87 -14.53
N ALA A 104 11.89 11.94 -14.15
CA ALA A 104 11.65 13.09 -15.03
C ALA A 104 12.96 13.81 -15.40
N ALA A 105 13.89 13.96 -14.45
CA ALA A 105 15.20 14.54 -14.69
C ALA A 105 16.04 13.70 -15.66
N LEU A 106 15.99 12.36 -15.55
CA LEU A 106 16.71 11.44 -16.43
C LEU A 106 16.14 11.39 -17.85
N THR A 107 14.83 11.53 -18.02
CA THR A 107 14.16 11.47 -19.33
C THR A 107 13.93 12.84 -19.97
N GLY A 108 14.29 13.94 -19.30
CA GLY A 108 13.99 15.30 -19.75
C GLY A 108 12.50 15.62 -19.85
N ALA A 109 11.65 14.87 -19.14
CA ALA A 109 10.21 15.02 -19.23
C ALA A 109 9.72 16.20 -18.36
N PRO A 110 8.76 17.02 -18.85
CA PRO A 110 8.22 18.11 -18.06
C PRO A 110 7.39 17.59 -16.88
N LEU A 111 7.63 18.14 -15.69
CA LEU A 111 6.79 17.90 -14.52
C LEU A 111 5.54 18.77 -14.60
N ALA A 112 4.37 18.16 -14.77
CA ALA A 112 3.09 18.86 -14.67
C ALA A 112 2.71 19.06 -13.19
N PRO A 113 2.81 20.27 -12.62
CA PRO A 113 2.66 20.47 -11.18
C PRO A 113 1.28 20.05 -10.65
N MET A 114 0.23 20.23 -11.45
CA MET A 114 -1.12 19.78 -11.06
C MET A 114 -1.24 18.25 -11.01
N ALA A 115 -0.55 17.53 -11.90
CA ALA A 115 -0.52 16.06 -11.87
C ALA A 115 0.22 15.55 -10.62
N VAL A 116 1.29 16.24 -10.21
CA VAL A 116 2.02 15.92 -8.97
C VAL A 116 1.13 16.13 -7.75
N VAL A 117 0.38 17.24 -7.69
CA VAL A 117 -0.54 17.51 -6.56
C VAL A 117 -1.62 16.43 -6.45
N VAL A 118 -2.25 16.06 -7.58
CA VAL A 118 -3.27 15.00 -7.62
C VAL A 118 -2.67 13.66 -7.19
N ALA A 119 -1.49 13.30 -7.69
CA ALA A 119 -0.80 12.08 -7.33
C ALA A 119 -0.46 12.02 -5.83
N VAL A 120 0.06 13.11 -5.25
CA VAL A 120 0.36 13.20 -3.81
C VAL A 120 -0.90 13.05 -2.97
N ALA A 121 -1.99 13.74 -3.34
CA ALA A 121 -3.27 13.61 -2.64
C ALA A 121 -3.76 12.16 -2.65
N GLN A 122 -3.62 11.49 -3.79
CA GLN A 122 -4.00 10.09 -3.96
C GLN A 122 -3.13 9.14 -3.13
N TRP A 123 -1.81 9.32 -3.14
CA TRP A 123 -0.85 8.53 -2.38
C TRP A 123 -1.04 8.66 -0.87
N LEU A 124 -1.49 9.83 -0.39
CA LEU A 124 -1.78 10.03 1.02
C LEU A 124 -3.13 9.42 1.45
N ALA A 125 -4.18 9.62 0.65
CA ALA A 125 -5.53 9.28 1.07
C ALA A 125 -5.84 7.77 0.95
N PHE A 126 -5.56 7.17 -0.21
CA PHE A 126 -6.11 5.86 -0.55
C PHE A 126 -5.48 4.67 0.19
N PRO A 127 -4.19 4.66 0.55
CA PRO A 127 -3.68 3.59 1.41
C PRO A 127 -4.33 3.62 2.81
N LEU A 128 -4.70 4.80 3.31
CA LEU A 128 -5.41 4.93 4.59
C LEU A 128 -6.85 4.41 4.49
N VAL A 129 -7.51 4.54 3.33
CA VAL A 129 -8.82 3.93 3.07
C VAL A 129 -8.75 2.40 3.22
N GLY A 130 -7.61 1.79 2.91
CA GLY A 130 -7.37 0.35 3.12
C GLY A 130 -7.61 -0.13 4.56
N LEU A 131 -7.43 0.72 5.58
CA LEU A 131 -7.73 0.41 6.97
C LEU A 131 -9.21 0.10 7.21
N LEU A 132 -10.11 0.67 6.39
CA LEU A 132 -11.56 0.49 6.53
C LEU A 132 -12.00 -0.92 6.11
N PHE A 133 -11.18 -1.67 5.40
CA PHE A 133 -11.47 -3.05 5.00
C PHE A 133 -10.88 -4.10 5.97
N VAL A 134 -10.07 -3.69 6.94
CA VAL A 134 -9.46 -4.62 7.92
C VAL A 134 -10.16 -4.56 9.26
N ALA A 135 -10.89 -5.63 9.59
CA ALA A 135 -11.52 -5.78 10.90
C ALA A 135 -10.47 -5.91 12.04
N PRO A 136 -10.73 -5.32 13.22
CA PRO A 136 -9.95 -5.58 14.44
C PRO A 136 -9.93 -7.07 14.78
N GLY A 137 -8.95 -7.48 15.60
CA GLY A 137 -8.84 -8.85 16.08
C GLY A 137 -7.46 -9.20 16.61
N GLU A 138 -7.35 -10.36 17.23
CA GLU A 138 -6.11 -10.83 17.85
C GLU A 138 -5.01 -11.15 16.82
N ALA A 139 -3.78 -11.28 17.31
CA ALA A 139 -2.63 -11.65 16.47
C ALA A 139 -2.72 -13.12 16.06
N ASP A 140 -2.59 -13.40 14.76
CA ASP A 140 -2.61 -14.77 14.22
C ASP A 140 -1.51 -15.68 14.81
N ARG A 141 -0.41 -15.10 15.30
CA ARG A 141 0.68 -15.85 15.95
C ARG A 141 0.24 -16.52 17.25
N LEU A 142 -0.65 -15.89 18.03
CA LEU A 142 -1.20 -16.46 19.26
C LEU A 142 -2.07 -17.70 18.94
N HIS A 143 -2.84 -17.64 17.86
CA HIS A 143 -3.66 -18.77 17.39
C HIS A 143 -2.85 -19.99 16.93
N ARG A 144 -1.67 -19.80 16.32
CA ARG A 144 -0.80 -20.93 15.94
C ARG A 144 -0.17 -21.62 17.15
N GLY A 145 0.23 -20.86 18.17
CA GLY A 145 0.74 -21.43 19.43
C GLY A 145 -0.33 -22.25 20.15
N ALA A 146 -1.55 -21.72 20.25
CA ALA A 146 -2.70 -22.42 20.81
C ALA A 146 -3.09 -23.68 20.01
N ARG A 147 -3.13 -23.60 18.67
CA ARG A 147 -3.35 -24.78 17.80
C ARG A 147 -2.27 -25.85 17.95
N LYS A 148 -0.99 -25.45 18.09
CA LYS A 148 0.11 -26.39 18.29
C LYS A 148 0.01 -27.08 19.66
N ALA A 149 -0.39 -26.35 20.69
CA ALA A 149 -0.64 -26.90 22.03
C ALA A 149 -1.86 -27.85 22.06
N LEU A 150 -2.90 -27.57 21.28
CA LEU A 150 -4.07 -28.46 21.14
C LEU A 150 -3.72 -29.74 20.37
N ASN A 151 -3.00 -29.63 19.25
CA ASN A 151 -2.58 -30.80 18.46
C ASN A 151 -1.63 -31.73 19.24
N TRP A 152 -0.79 -31.18 20.13
CA TRP A 152 0.04 -31.99 21.03
C TRP A 152 -0.79 -32.86 21.97
N ARG A 153 -1.92 -32.36 22.49
CA ARG A 153 -2.78 -33.13 23.40
C ARG A 153 -3.60 -34.21 22.71
N VAL A 154 -3.96 -34.01 21.44
CA VAL A 154 -4.75 -34.99 20.66
C VAL A 154 -3.88 -36.12 20.11
N GLY A 155 -2.58 -35.89 19.86
CA GLY A 155 -1.65 -36.93 19.40
C GLY A 155 -1.02 -37.78 20.52
N ALA A 156 -1.37 -37.53 21.78
CA ALA A 156 -0.78 -38.17 22.96
C ALA A 156 -1.75 -39.10 23.72
N GLY A 157 -2.93 -39.37 23.17
CA GLY A 157 -3.91 -40.35 23.69
C GLY A 157 -4.26 -41.36 22.61
#